data_AF-A0A6G4R811-F1
#
_entry.id   AF-A0A6G4R811-F1
#
_cell.length_a   1.000
_cell.length_b   1.000
_cell.length_c   1.000
_cell.angle_alpha   90.00
_cell.angle_beta   90.00
_cell.angle_gamma   90.00
#
_symmetry.space_group_name_H-M   'P 1'
#
loop_
_entity.id
_entity.type
_entity.pdbx_description
1 polymer ?
#
loop_
_entity_poly.entity_id
_entity_poly.type
_entity_poly.pdbx_seq_one_letter_code
_entity_poly.pdbx_strand_id
1 'polypeptide(L)'
;MGDQSSKRPWLAAGLTLFVPGLGQLYLRRWLRALGWITLLVTVSFVFVPESVFTDVGSATLWDGLPLVIVGTLCVLDAYLLAQHHNLQLEAQGTARCSSCYRELDTELSFCPWCATADPDR
;
A
#
# COMPACT_ATOMS: atom_id res chain seq x y z
N MET A 1 -41.79 11.28 0.80
CA MET A 1 -41.61 12.66 1.30
C MET A 1 -40.43 12.67 2.27
N GLY A 2 -39.59 13.70 2.23
CA GLY A 2 -38.26 13.83 2.87
C GLY A 2 -38.21 13.48 4.37
N ASP A 3 -37.05 13.36 5.00
CA ASP A 3 -35.79 14.06 4.74
C ASP A 3 -34.67 13.44 5.61
N GLN A 4 -33.42 13.52 5.14
CA GLN A 4 -32.17 13.62 5.94
C GLN A 4 -31.81 12.40 6.85
N SER A 5 -30.80 11.60 6.53
CA SER A 5 -29.40 12.00 6.74
C SER A 5 -28.49 11.23 5.79
N SER A 6 -28.17 11.89 4.68
CA SER A 6 -26.96 11.60 3.92
C SER A 6 -25.77 11.77 4.87
N LYS A 7 -25.23 10.69 5.44
CA LYS A 7 -23.85 10.69 5.93
C LYS A 7 -22.96 10.74 4.70
N ARG A 8 -22.86 11.96 4.18
CA ARG A 8 -22.24 12.34 2.92
C ARG A 8 -20.84 11.70 2.84
N PRO A 9 -20.59 10.77 1.90
CA PRO A 9 -19.23 10.33 1.59
C PRO A 9 -18.33 11.50 1.13
N TRP A 10 -18.95 12.65 0.84
CA TRP A 10 -18.30 13.92 0.59
C TRP A 10 -17.62 14.56 1.81
N LEU A 11 -18.00 14.21 3.05
CA LEU A 11 -17.25 14.60 4.25
C LEU A 11 -15.93 13.83 4.35
N ALA A 12 -15.89 12.57 3.90
CA ALA A 12 -14.65 11.79 3.80
C ALA A 12 -13.72 12.34 2.71
N ALA A 13 -14.29 12.80 1.59
CA ALA A 13 -13.55 13.50 0.52
C ALA A 13 -13.14 14.94 0.91
N GLY A 14 -13.92 15.61 1.78
CA GLY A 14 -13.61 16.95 2.29
C GLY A 14 -12.49 16.94 3.34
N LEU A 15 -12.42 15.91 4.19
CA LEU A 15 -11.33 15.75 5.16
C LEU A 15 -9.98 15.44 4.49
N THR A 16 -9.98 14.83 3.30
CA THR A 16 -8.76 14.64 2.48
C THR A 16 -8.23 15.93 1.87
N LEU A 17 -9.00 17.03 1.86
CA LEU A 17 -8.61 18.30 1.25
C LEU A 17 -7.83 19.22 2.20
N PHE A 18 -8.02 19.10 3.51
CA PHE A 18 -7.35 19.97 4.50
C PHE A 18 -6.07 19.36 5.11
N VAL A 19 -5.97 18.03 5.22
CA VAL A 19 -4.74 17.32 5.60
C VAL A 19 -4.71 15.96 4.89
N PRO A 20 -3.98 15.80 3.77
CA PRO A 20 -3.86 14.50 3.12
C PRO A 20 -3.10 13.54 4.04
N GLY A 21 -3.77 12.50 4.57
CA GLY A 21 -3.11 11.44 5.36
C GLY A 21 -3.91 10.78 6.48
N LEU A 22 -5.04 11.33 6.92
CA LEU A 22 -5.77 10.80 8.09
C LEU A 22 -6.56 9.50 7.84
N GLY A 23 -6.94 9.20 6.60
CA GLY A 23 -7.46 7.88 6.21
C GLY A 23 -6.38 6.80 6.15
N GLN A 24 -5.10 7.18 6.02
CA GLN A 24 -3.96 6.27 5.99
C GLN A 24 -3.33 6.00 7.37
N LEU A 25 -3.78 6.73 8.39
CA LEU A 25 -3.48 6.44 9.80
C LEU A 25 -4.13 5.13 10.29
N TYR A 26 -5.14 4.61 9.58
CA TYR A 26 -5.76 3.33 9.93
C TYR A 26 -4.95 2.10 9.46
N LEU A 27 -4.16 2.21 8.38
CA LEU A 27 -3.41 1.07 7.83
C LEU A 27 -1.98 0.88 8.37
N ARG A 28 -1.51 1.71 9.32
CA ARG A 28 -0.20 1.56 10.03
C ARG A 28 1.05 1.35 9.14
N ARG A 29 0.96 1.45 7.81
CA ARG A 29 2.08 1.17 6.89
C ARG A 29 3.04 2.36 6.68
N TRP A 30 2.69 3.57 7.14
CA TRP A 30 3.59 4.74 7.11
C TRP A 30 4.81 4.62 8.03
N LEU A 31 4.69 3.85 9.11
CA LEU A 31 5.80 3.57 10.02
C LEU A 31 6.92 2.78 9.34
N ARG A 32 6.59 1.92 8.35
CA ARG A 32 7.61 1.19 7.59
C ARG A 32 8.36 2.09 6.64
N ALA A 33 7.67 2.95 5.90
CA ALA A 33 8.33 3.94 5.04
C ALA A 33 9.22 4.89 5.86
N LEU A 34 8.71 5.40 6.98
CA LEU A 34 9.50 6.20 7.92
C LEU A 34 10.68 5.42 8.50
N GLY A 35 10.49 4.13 8.81
CA GLY A 35 11.56 3.24 9.27
C GLY A 35 12.66 3.07 8.23
N TRP A 36 12.31 2.81 6.97
CA TRP A 36 13.28 2.69 5.87
C TRP A 36 14.01 4.00 5.57
N ILE A 37 13.32 5.14 5.60
CA ILE A 37 13.94 6.46 5.44
C ILE A 37 14.92 6.72 6.60
N THR A 38 14.49 6.48 7.84
CA THR A 38 15.34 6.66 9.02
C THR A 38 16.56 5.74 8.97
N LEU A 39 16.37 4.49 8.54
CA LEU A 39 17.44 3.51 8.37
C LEU A 39 18.41 3.93 7.27
N LEU A 40 17.92 4.36 6.10
CA LEU A 40 18.75 4.88 5.01
C LEU A 40 19.60 6.07 5.48
N VAL A 41 19.00 7.04 6.18
CA VAL A 41 19.71 8.21 6.72
C VAL A 41 20.76 7.78 7.75
N THR A 42 20.39 6.89 8.68
CA THR A 42 21.30 6.40 9.73
C THR A 42 22.47 5.62 9.13
N VAL A 43 22.21 4.71 8.18
CA VAL A 43 23.26 3.92 7.52
C VAL A 43 24.16 4.82 6.67
N SER A 44 23.60 5.80 5.97
CA SER A 44 24.39 6.77 5.22
C SER A 44 25.32 7.54 6.14
N PHE A 45 24.82 8.04 7.28
CA PHE A 45 25.62 8.85 8.19
C PHE A 45 26.68 8.04 8.95
N VAL A 46 26.41 6.77 9.29
CA VAL A 46 27.32 5.93 10.10
C VAL A 46 28.35 5.19 9.24
N PHE A 47 27.96 4.74 8.05
CA PHE A 47 28.76 3.80 7.25
C PHE A 47 29.27 4.35 5.92
N VAL A 48 28.69 5.44 5.39
CA VAL A 48 29.08 5.98 4.07
C VAL A 48 30.00 7.19 4.26
N PRO A 49 31.25 7.14 3.77
CA PRO A 49 32.16 8.28 3.85
C PRO A 49 31.72 9.42 2.91
N GLU A 50 32.00 10.67 3.30
CA GLU A 50 31.59 11.88 2.56
C GLU A 50 32.18 11.97 1.14
N SER A 51 33.24 11.19 0.85
CA SER A 51 33.85 11.07 -0.48
C SER A 51 32.86 10.59 -1.53
N VAL A 52 31.89 9.74 -1.17
CA VAL A 52 30.86 9.24 -2.10
C VAL A 52 29.95 10.35 -2.62
N PHE A 53 29.74 11.41 -1.83
CA PHE A 53 28.85 12.52 -2.19
C PHE A 53 29.59 13.68 -2.85
N THR A 54 30.89 13.82 -2.60
CA THR A 54 31.69 14.98 -3.01
C THR A 54 32.61 14.69 -4.20
N ASP A 55 33.13 13.48 -4.33
CA ASP A 55 33.99 13.07 -5.45
C ASP A 55 33.77 11.61 -5.86
N VAL A 56 32.83 11.41 -6.77
CA VAL A 56 32.49 10.11 -7.35
C VAL A 56 33.65 9.41 -8.08
N GLY A 57 34.70 10.15 -8.47
CA GLY A 57 35.88 9.56 -9.12
C GLY A 57 36.83 8.85 -8.16
N SER A 58 36.78 9.21 -6.87
CA SER A 58 37.58 8.61 -5.81
C SER A 58 36.88 7.47 -5.07
N ALA A 59 35.55 7.35 -5.25
CA ALA A 59 34.71 6.41 -4.54
C ALA A 59 34.94 4.97 -5.04
N THR A 60 35.22 4.06 -4.10
CA THR A 60 35.34 2.63 -4.40
C THR A 60 33.96 1.97 -4.36
N LEU A 61 33.78 0.87 -5.11
CA LEU A 61 32.58 0.03 -5.05
C LEU A 61 32.14 -0.33 -3.62
N TRP A 62 33.11 -0.54 -2.72
CA TRP A 62 32.86 -0.87 -1.31
C TRP A 62 32.27 0.29 -0.50
N ASP A 63 32.53 1.54 -0.87
CA ASP A 63 32.05 2.73 -0.15
C ASP A 63 30.54 2.94 -0.34
N GLY A 64 30.00 2.52 -1.50
CA GLY A 64 28.57 2.55 -1.80
C GLY A 64 27.82 1.28 -1.39
N LEU A 65 28.53 0.22 -1.00
CA LEU A 65 27.93 -1.09 -0.71
C LEU A 65 26.82 -1.04 0.36
N PRO A 66 26.97 -0.31 1.49
CA PRO A 66 25.92 -0.23 2.50
C PRO A 66 24.62 0.37 1.95
N LEU A 67 24.73 1.38 1.08
CA LEU A 67 23.58 2.05 0.48
C LEU A 67 22.84 1.12 -0.50
N VAL A 68 23.59 0.36 -1.30
CA VAL A 68 23.04 -0.64 -2.23
C VAL A 68 22.33 -1.76 -1.46
N ILE A 69 22.93 -2.24 -0.37
CA ILE A 69 22.30 -3.27 0.48
C ILE A 69 20.98 -2.75 1.06
N VAL A 70 20.95 -1.55 1.64
CA VAL A 70 19.70 -0.99 2.19
C VAL A 70 18.68 -0.74 1.08
N GLY A 71 19.10 -0.20 -0.06
CA GLY A 71 18.23 0.04 -1.21
C GLY A 71 17.58 -1.24 -1.74
N THR A 72 18.38 -2.29 -1.93
CA THR A 72 17.88 -3.61 -2.37
C THR A 72 16.93 -4.23 -1.34
N LEU A 73 17.23 -4.15 -0.05
CA LEU A 73 16.33 -4.61 1.01
C LEU A 73 15.01 -3.82 1.02
N CYS A 74 15.05 -2.51 0.77
CA CYS A 74 13.86 -1.67 0.69
C CYS A 74 12.98 -2.07 -0.52
N VAL A 75 13.61 -2.36 -1.67
CA VAL A 75 12.91 -2.85 -2.87
C VAL A 75 12.30 -4.23 -2.62
N LEU A 76 13.04 -5.13 -1.96
CA LEU A 76 12.56 -6.47 -1.59
C LEU A 76 11.35 -6.40 -0.63
N ASP A 77 11.41 -5.55 0.40
CA ASP A 77 10.27 -5.36 1.31
C ASP A 77 9.04 -4.83 0.57
N ALA A 78 9.21 -3.84 -0.32
CA ALA A 78 8.13 -3.32 -1.15
C ALA A 78 7.54 -4.40 -2.07
N TYR A 79 8.38 -5.21 -2.70
CA TYR A 79 7.97 -6.30 -3.57
C TYR A 79 7.19 -7.39 -2.81
N LEU A 80 7.72 -7.86 -1.68
CA LEU A 80 7.06 -8.85 -0.82
C LEU A 80 5.73 -8.31 -0.28
N LEU A 81 5.70 -7.03 0.08
CA LEU A 81 4.49 -6.37 0.57
C LEU A 81 3.41 -6.27 -0.52
N ALA A 82 3.80 -5.94 -1.75
CA ALA A 82 2.90 -5.91 -2.90
C ALA A 82 2.38 -7.32 -3.22
N GLN A 83 3.25 -8.33 -3.20
CA GLN A 83 2.85 -9.72 -3.43
C GLN A 83 1.86 -10.22 -2.38
N HIS A 84 2.11 -9.94 -1.10
CA HIS A 84 1.17 -10.27 -0.02
C HIS A 84 -0.19 -9.58 -0.18
N HIS A 85 -0.20 -8.34 -0.67
CA HIS A 85 -1.45 -7.63 -0.92
C HIS A 85 -2.24 -8.26 -2.08
N ASN A 86 -1.56 -8.62 -3.16
CA ASN A 86 -2.18 -9.28 -4.30
C ASN A 86 -2.78 -10.64 -3.92
N LEU A 87 -2.06 -11.44 -3.12
CA LEU A 87 -2.58 -12.71 -2.60
C LEU A 87 -3.82 -12.53 -1.71
N GLN A 88 -3.86 -11.48 -0.90
CA GLN A 88 -5.04 -11.17 -0.10
C GLN A 88 -6.23 -10.77 -0.96
N LEU A 89 -6.01 -9.99 -2.03
CA LEU A 89 -7.06 -9.62 -3.00
C LEU A 89 -7.58 -10.84 -3.77
N GLU A 90 -6.70 -11.76 -4.17
CA GLU A 90 -7.08 -13.03 -4.80
C GLU A 90 -7.84 -13.95 -3.84
N ALA A 91 -7.39 -14.04 -2.58
CA ALA A 91 -8.07 -14.82 -1.54
C ALA A 91 -9.43 -14.23 -1.13
N GLN A 92 -9.59 -12.91 -1.23
CA GLN A 92 -10.88 -12.23 -1.10
C GLN A 92 -11.83 -12.50 -2.27
N GLY A 93 -11.35 -13.21 -3.31
CA GLY A 93 -12.19 -13.91 -4.26
C GLY A 93 -13.19 -12.99 -4.93
N THR A 94 -12.75 -12.21 -5.93
CA THR A 94 -13.69 -11.53 -6.83
C THR A 94 -14.33 -12.56 -7.78
N ALA A 95 -15.13 -13.47 -7.23
CA ALA A 95 -16.09 -14.21 -8.01
C ALA A 95 -16.97 -13.18 -8.76
N ARG A 96 -17.31 -13.44 -10.02
CA ARG A 96 -18.21 -12.56 -10.79
C ARG A 96 -19.53 -13.26 -10.99
N CYS A 97 -20.62 -12.56 -10.73
CA CYS A 97 -21.95 -13.10 -10.94
C CYS A 97 -22.19 -13.41 -12.43
N SER A 98 -22.67 -14.61 -12.76
CA SER A 98 -22.95 -15.03 -14.14
C SER A 98 -24.12 -14.28 -14.81
N SER A 99 -25.01 -13.67 -14.02
CA SER A 99 -26.18 -12.95 -14.52
C SER A 99 -25.90 -11.47 -14.80
N CYS A 100 -25.18 -10.78 -13.90
CA CYS A 100 -24.94 -9.32 -14.01
C CYS A 100 -23.46 -8.92 -14.15
N TYR A 101 -22.53 -9.88 -14.14
CA TYR A 101 -21.08 -9.71 -14.33
C TYR A 101 -20.36 -8.74 -13.39
N ARG A 102 -21.01 -8.35 -12.27
CA ARG A 102 -20.39 -7.56 -11.20
C ARG A 102 -19.70 -8.46 -10.19
N GLU A 103 -18.81 -7.84 -9.40
CA GLU A 103 -18.15 -8.49 -8.27
C GLU A 103 -19.18 -9.09 -7.31
N LEU A 104 -18.99 -10.37 -7.02
CA LEU A 104 -19.76 -11.19 -6.10
C LEU A 104 -18.93 -11.33 -4.83
N ASP A 105 -19.51 -10.87 -3.73
CA ASP A 105 -18.90 -11.02 -2.41
C ASP A 105 -19.06 -12.47 -1.94
N THR A 106 -17.94 -13.15 -1.66
CA THR A 106 -17.92 -14.57 -1.28
C THR A 106 -18.46 -14.85 0.13
N GLU A 107 -18.62 -13.80 0.94
CA GLU A 107 -19.28 -13.89 2.25
C GLU A 107 -20.82 -13.91 2.16
N LEU A 108 -21.39 -13.53 1.01
CA LEU A 108 -22.84 -13.54 0.77
C LEU A 108 -23.27 -14.74 -0.08
N SER A 109 -24.38 -15.37 0.29
CA SER A 109 -24.99 -16.48 -0.47
C SER A 109 -25.84 -16.00 -1.66
N PHE A 110 -25.85 -14.71 -1.96
CA PHE A 110 -26.66 -14.07 -2.99
C PHE A 110 -25.90 -12.88 -3.59
N CYS A 111 -26.23 -12.50 -4.83
CA CYS A 111 -25.59 -11.33 -5.44
C CYS A 111 -26.13 -10.00 -4.87
N PRO A 112 -25.28 -9.11 -4.32
CA PRO A 112 -25.74 -7.83 -3.76
C PRO A 112 -26.35 -6.87 -4.79
N TRP A 113 -26.00 -7.05 -6.07
CA TRP A 113 -26.35 -6.11 -7.13
C TRP A 113 -27.66 -6.43 -7.85
N CYS A 114 -27.93 -7.72 -8.07
CA CYS A 114 -29.12 -8.18 -8.79
C CYS A 114 -30.03 -9.07 -7.95
N ALA A 115 -29.65 -9.38 -6.70
CA ALA A 115 -30.40 -10.21 -5.76
C ALA A 115 -30.73 -11.62 -6.29
N THR A 116 -30.05 -12.10 -7.34
CA THR A 116 -30.16 -13.47 -7.82
C THR A 116 -29.40 -14.40 -6.88
N ALA A 117 -30.01 -15.55 -6.57
CA ALA A 117 -29.31 -16.67 -5.93
C ALA A 117 -28.20 -17.17 -6.87
N ASP A 118 -27.04 -17.47 -6.32
CA ASP A 118 -25.92 -18.04 -7.07
C ASP A 118 -26.18 -19.54 -7.31
N PRO A 119 -26.35 -20.01 -8.56
CA PRO A 119 -26.73 -21.40 -8.82
C PRO A 119 -25.61 -22.42 -8.59
N ASP A 120 -24.36 -21.97 -8.39
CA ASP A 120 -23.16 -22.83 -8.30
C ASP A 120 -22.63 -23.02 -6.86
N ARG A 121 -23.41 -22.67 -5.81
CA ARG A 121 -23.08 -22.88 -4.38
C ARG A 121 -24.13 -23.71 -3.64
#